data_AF-A0A482V890-F1
#
_entry.id   AF-A0A482V890-F1
#
_cell.length_a   1.000
_cell.length_b   1.000
_cell.length_c   1.000
_cell.angle_alpha   90.00
_cell.angle_beta   90.00
_cell.angle_gamma   90.00
#
_symmetry.space_group_name_H-M   'P 1'
#
loop_
_entity.id
_entity.type
_entity.pdbx_description
1 polymer ?
#
loop_
_entity_poly.entity_id
_entity_poly.type
_entity_poly.pdbx_seq_one_letter_code
_entity_poly.pdbx_strand_id
1 'polypeptide(L)' 'MLSEDTIRRRLAKYQLTSKIPARGPLLTRDHCRSRLTFAQNHVNWRNEDWRRVLFLDESRFCLYHSDRRVQIY' A
#
# COMPACT_ATOMS: atom_id res chain seq x y z
N MET A 1 24.99 14.36 24.71
CA MET A 1 23.90 14.37 23.71
C MET A 1 24.52 14.52 22.33
N LEU A 2 24.07 13.75 21.34
CA LEU A 2 24.47 13.93 19.93
C LEU A 2 23.63 15.06 19.33
N SER A 3 24.24 15.92 18.50
CA SER A 3 23.47 16.97 17.80
C SER A 3 22.69 16.37 16.62
N GLU A 4 21.59 17.03 16.24
CA GLU A 4 20.78 16.64 15.07
C GLU A 4 21.60 16.58 13.79
N ASP A 5 22.59 17.47 13.63
CA ASP A 5 23.48 17.46 12.47
C ASP A 5 24.35 16.20 12.41
N THR A 6 24.76 15.71 13.57
CA THR A 6 25.54 14.46 13.67
C THR A 6 24.69 13.27 13.27
N ILE A 7 23.40 13.28 13.64
CA ILE A 7 22.42 12.25 13.24
C ILE A 7 22.18 12.31 11.72
N ARG A 8 21.93 13.51 11.17
CA ARG A 8 21.66 13.69 9.73
C ARG A 8 22.83 13.28 8.85
N ARG A 9 24.06 13.66 9.20
CA ARG A 9 25.29 13.25 8.48
C ARG A 9 25.49 11.74 8.50
N ARG A 10 25.23 11.09 9.63
CA ARG A 10 25.32 9.62 9.73
C ARG A 10 24.26 8.93 8.86
N LEU A 11 23.01 9.38 8.88
CA LEU A 11 21.97 8.82 8.01
C LEU A 11 22.32 9.00 6.53
N ALA A 12 22.80 10.18 6.13
CA ALA A 12 23.23 10.45 4.76
C ALA A 12 24.42 9.58 4.33
N LYS A 13 25.40 9.34 5.23
CA LYS A 13 26.53 8.43 4.97
C LYS A 13 26.06 7.01 4.60
N TYR A 14 24.97 6.55 5.19
CA TYR A 14 24.35 5.25 4.89
C TYR A 14 23.19 5.34 3.88
N GLN A 15 23.02 6.49 3.21
CA GLN A 15 21.97 6.73 2.21
C GLN A 15 20.55 6.48 2.75
N LEU A 16 20.37 6.63 4.06
CA LEU A 16 19.07 6.48 4.72
C LEU A 16 18.29 7.78 4.56
N THR A 17 17.11 7.67 3.95
CA THR A 17 16.17 8.78 3.76
C THR A 17 14.88 8.50 4.51
N SER A 18 14.22 9.55 4.98
CA SER A 18 12.88 9.41 5.55
C SER A 18 11.91 8.91 4.48
N LYS A 19 11.00 8.02 4.87
CA LYS A 19 9.91 7.52 4.04
C LYS A 19 8.60 7.71 4.77
N ILE A 20 7.54 7.93 4.01
CA ILE A 20 6.17 7.93 4.54
C ILE A 20 5.72 6.46 4.58
N PRO A 21 5.26 5.94 5.73
CA PRO A 21 4.75 4.57 5.79
C PRO A 21 3.52 4.41 4.89
N ALA A 22 3.42 3.25 4.23
CA ALA A 22 2.22 2.91 3.48
C ALA A 22 1.01 2.89 4.42
N ARG A 23 -0.09 3.50 3.97
CA ARG A 23 -1.37 3.46 4.69
C ARG A 23 -2.13 2.26 4.14
N GLY A 24 -2.75 1.48 5.02
CA GLY A 24 -3.51 0.31 4.57
C GLY A 24 -3.85 -0.66 5.70
N PRO A 25 -4.73 -1.64 5.43
CA PRO A 25 -4.97 -2.72 6.37
C PRO A 25 -3.68 -3.50 6.59
N LEU A 26 -3.46 -3.93 7.84
CA LEU A 26 -2.34 -4.82 8.18
C LEU A 26 -2.52 -6.14 7.44
N LEU A 27 -1.50 -6.52 6.68
CA LEU A 27 -1.48 -7.81 5.99
C LEU A 27 -0.96 -8.87 6.95
N THR A 28 -1.82 -9.84 7.27
CA THR A 28 -1.38 -11.05 7.96
C THR A 28 -0.55 -11.90 7.00
N ARG A 29 0.18 -12.89 7.54
CA ARG A 29 0.94 -13.83 6.72
C ARG A 29 0.06 -14.56 5.69
N ASP A 30 -1.17 -14.86 6.08
CA ASP A 30 -2.12 -15.55 5.20
C ASP A 30 -2.65 -14.63 4.11
N HIS A 31 -2.90 -13.35 4.40
CA HIS A 31 -3.20 -12.36 3.36
C HIS A 31 -2.07 -12.28 2.33
N CYS A 32 -0.82 -12.23 2.77
CA CYS A 32 0.33 -12.18 1.87
C CYS A 32 0.42 -13.43 0.97
N ARG A 33 0.20 -14.62 1.53
CA ARG A 33 0.20 -15.88 0.77
C ARG A 33 -0.91 -15.90 -0.27
N SER A 34 -2.15 -15.63 0.13
CA SER A 34 -3.30 -15.64 -0.78
C SER A 34 -3.13 -14.63 -1.92
N ARG A 35 -2.63 -13.42 -1.62
CA ARG A 35 -2.34 -12.41 -2.63
C ARG A 35 -1.24 -12.85 -3.60
N LEU A 36 -0.17 -13.47 -3.09
CA LEU A 36 0.92 -13.98 -3.92
C LEU A 36 0.43 -15.10 -4.84
N THR A 37 -0.30 -16.08 -4.32
CA THR A 37 -0.89 -17.16 -5.12
C THR A 37 -1.82 -16.61 -6.18
N PHE A 38 -2.69 -15.64 -5.83
CA PHE A 38 -3.55 -14.98 -6.81
C PHE A 38 -2.73 -14.33 -7.93
N ALA A 39 -1.70 -13.54 -7.58
CA ALA A 39 -0.86 -12.87 -8.56
C ALA A 39 -0.12 -13.87 -9.47
N GLN A 40 0.41 -14.97 -8.91
CA GLN A 40 1.08 -16.02 -9.68
C GLN A 40 0.13 -16.72 -10.66
N ASN A 41 -1.08 -17.05 -10.22
CA ASN A 41 -2.08 -17.70 -11.08
C ASN A 41 -2.54 -16.81 -12.24
N HIS A 42 -2.48 -15.48 -12.06
CA HIS A 42 -2.95 -14.51 -13.05
C HIS A 42 -1.81 -13.73 -13.73
N VAL A 43 -0.55 -14.12 -13.53
CA VAL A 43 0.61 -13.37 -14.05
C VAL A 43 0.65 -13.29 -15.57
N ASN A 44 0.13 -14.33 -16.24
CA ASN A 44 0.10 -14.45 -17.70
C ASN A 44 -1.26 -14.07 -18.32
N TRP A 45 -2.20 -13.58 -17.50
CA TRP A 45 -3.51 -13.16 -18.02
C TRP A 45 -3.36 -11.95 -18.94
N ARG A 46 -4.05 -12.04 -20.07
CA ARG A 46 -4.11 -10.96 -21.06
C ARG A 46 -5.33 -10.08 -20.79
N ASN A 47 -5.38 -8.93 -21.46
CA ASN A 47 -6.51 -8.01 -21.34
C ASN A 47 -7.86 -8.66 -21.68
N GLU A 48 -7.87 -9.64 -22.59
CA GLU A 48 -9.08 -10.40 -22.94
C GLU A 48 -9.59 -11.29 -21.81
N ASP A 49 -8.69 -11.82 -20.99
CA ASP A 49 -9.04 -12.63 -19.82
C ASP A 49 -9.63 -11.73 -18.72
N TRP A 50 -9.00 -10.58 -18.46
CA TRP A 50 -9.50 -9.58 -17.51
C TRP A 50 -10.85 -9.00 -17.90
N ARG A 51 -11.13 -8.84 -19.20
CA ARG A 51 -12.43 -8.36 -19.71
C ARG A 51 -13.59 -9.27 -19.35
N ARG A 52 -13.33 -10.55 -19.04
CA ARG A 52 -14.37 -11.51 -18.63
C ARG A 52 -14.67 -11.43 -17.13
N VAL A 53 -13.85 -10.71 -16.36
CA VAL A 53 -14.03 -10.55 -14.91
C VAL A 53 -14.88 -9.31 -14.64
N LEU A 54 -15.98 -9.50 -13.93
CA LEU A 54 -16.77 -8.41 -13.37
C LEU A 54 -16.31 -8.14 -11.93
N PHE A 55 -15.73 -6.97 -11.70
CA PHE A 55 -15.40 -6.50 -10.36
C PHE A 55 -16.61 -5.77 -9.77
N LEU A 56 -17.02 -6.17 -8.57
CA LEU A 56 -18.08 -5.55 -7.80
C LEU A 56 -17.49 -5.10 -6.46
N ASP A 57 -17.80 -3.87 -6.07
CA ASP A 57 -17.45 -3.33 -4.76
C ASP A 57 -18.48 -2.27 -4.36
N GLU A 58 -18.59 -2.03 -3.06
CA GLU A 58 -19.49 -1.02 -2.50
C GLU A 58 -18.69 0.21 -2.08
N SER A 59 -19.02 1.36 -2.67
CA SER A 59 -18.44 2.64 -2.29
C SER A 59 -19.48 3.54 -1.63
N ARG A 60 -19.10 4.19 -0.54
CA ARG A 60 -19.94 5.15 0.18
C ARG A 60 -19.68 6.56 -0.33
N PHE A 61 -20.73 7.26 -0.75
CA PHE A 61 -20.68 8.67 -1.15
C PHE A 61 -21.32 9.54 -0.06
N CYS A 62 -20.60 10.57 0.41
CA CYS A 62 -21.07 11.48 1.46
C CYS A 62 -21.11 12.92 0.93
N LEU A 63 -22.22 13.64 1.13
CA LEU A 63 -22.41 14.98 0.58
C LEU A 63 -21.87 16.11 1.47
N TYR A 64 -21.87 15.98 2.80
CA TYR A 64 -21.68 17.13 3.70
C TYR A 64 -20.91 16.89 5.02
N HIS A 65 -20.13 15.81 5.21
CA HIS A 65 -19.34 15.63 6.45
C HIS A 65 -17.89 15.18 6.24
N SER A 66 -17.07 15.59 7.21
CA SER A 66 -15.68 15.19 7.45
C SER A 66 -15.61 13.72 7.86
N ASP A 67 -15.62 12.84 6.86
CA ASP A 67 -15.37 11.41 7.08
C ASP A 67 -13.99 11.26 7.74
N ARG A 68 -13.95 10.79 8.99
CA ARG A 68 -12.69 10.52 9.72
C ARG A 68 -11.90 9.35 9.12
N ARG A 69 -12.36 8.78 8.00
CA ARG A 69 -11.63 7.80 7.22
C ARG A 69 -10.42 8.46 6.56
N VAL A 70 -9.27 7.87 6.84
CA VAL A 70 -8.03 8.18 6.16
C VAL A 70 -8.05 7.47 4.81
N GLN A 71 -7.89 8.22 3.72
CA GLN A 71 -7.69 7.62 2.41
C GLN A 71 -6.43 6.75 2.46
N ILE A 72 -6.63 5.47 2.16
CA ILE A 72 -5.59 4.45 2.04
C ILE A 72 -5.20 4.45 0.55
N TYR A 73 -3.93 4.72 0.26
CA TYR A 73 -3.36 4.69 -1.09
C TYR A 73 -2.37 3.53 -1.21
#